data_AF-A0A7S3ERN7-F1
#
_entry.id   AF-A0A7S3ERN7-F1
#
_cell.length_a   1.000
_cell.length_b   1.000
_cell.length_c   1.000
_cell.angle_alpha   90.00
_cell.angle_beta   90.00
_cell.angle_gamma   90.00
#
_symmetry.space_group_name_H-M   'P 1'
#
loop_
_entity.id
_entity.type
_entity.pdbx_description
1 polymer ?
#
loop_
_entity_poly.entity_id
_entity_poly.type
_entity_poly.pdbx_seq_one_letter_code
_entity_poly.pdbx_strand_id
1 'polypeptide(L)'
;AHAEADEVGRVRWTSMVNHLEAERHAALLNSLASLFSAALPGLEKVSGLRLRGRSFELVVAAFLHDLTDPADSFYRVSDWHTDGAPEEHIIATATCYIEVGEALSGGGVEFARQAEVWIDDPEVTHTIRPVTGSLLVFNNTLLRHRVGVVHGQGRRLLVAFHLIDPISPQTPGTAALPPQLSVLSAAELSARRDASRQRRLGRPTQRRTRYATGTFAPRQPTGTFVSGPPVPQRQATGTVAFGTGVSFGTGTVTSEDGGEGGSGGGVADGEQAHERAGRVPQRCSIM
;
A
#
# COMPACT_ATOMS: atom_id res chain seq x y z
N ALA A 1 15.75 6.74 -2.22
CA ALA A 1 16.18 7.78 -1.27
C ALA A 1 17.10 7.13 -0.23
N HIS A 2 18.18 7.81 0.13
CA HIS A 2 19.04 7.41 1.23
C HIS A 2 18.62 8.12 2.50
N ALA A 3 18.62 7.38 3.60
CA ALA A 3 18.36 7.88 4.92
C ALA A 3 19.32 7.26 5.92
N GLU A 4 19.39 7.85 7.10
CA GLU A 4 20.04 7.27 8.27
C GLU A 4 19.10 7.33 9.47
N ALA A 5 19.22 6.35 10.35
CA ALA A 5 18.58 6.38 11.66
C ALA A 5 19.65 6.44 12.74
N ASP A 6 19.50 7.33 13.72
CA ASP A 6 20.38 7.34 14.89
C ASP A 6 20.08 6.16 15.84
N GLU A 7 20.81 6.07 16.95
CA GLU A 7 20.65 4.99 17.93
C GLU A 7 19.28 4.97 18.62
N VAL A 8 18.56 6.11 18.66
CA VAL A 8 17.20 6.20 19.22
C VAL A 8 16.11 6.02 18.16
N GLY A 9 16.48 5.91 16.88
CA GLY A 9 15.57 5.69 15.76
C GLY A 9 15.02 6.96 15.11
N ARG A 10 15.61 8.13 15.37
CA ARG A 10 15.29 9.34 14.62
C ARG A 10 15.90 9.26 13.23
N VAL A 11 15.10 9.57 12.24
CA VAL A 11 15.46 9.39 10.84
C VAL A 11 15.80 10.73 10.20
N ARG A 12 16.84 10.75 9.37
CA ARG A 12 17.23 11.90 8.56
C ARG A 12 17.45 11.47 7.11
N TRP A 13 16.94 12.25 6.17
CA TRP A 13 17.22 12.08 4.75
C TRP A 13 18.64 12.55 4.43
N THR A 14 19.43 11.68 3.77
CA THR A 14 20.80 11.98 3.34
C THR A 14 20.90 12.15 1.82
N SER A 15 19.85 11.78 1.09
CA SER A 15 19.66 12.14 -0.32
C SER A 15 18.29 12.77 -0.54
N MET A 16 18.05 13.21 -1.77
CA MET A 16 16.73 13.62 -2.23
C MET A 16 15.71 12.47 -2.09
N VAL A 17 14.50 12.79 -1.64
CA VAL A 17 13.31 11.95 -1.80
C VAL A 17 12.68 12.32 -3.14
N ASN A 18 12.24 11.34 -3.94
CA ASN A 18 11.82 11.61 -5.31
C ASN A 18 10.79 12.74 -5.37
N HIS A 19 10.97 13.67 -6.32
CA HIS A 19 10.15 14.88 -6.52
C HIS A 19 10.09 15.89 -5.34
N LEU A 20 10.84 15.68 -4.25
CA LEU A 20 10.85 16.58 -3.09
C LEU A 20 12.19 17.32 -2.95
N GLU A 21 12.16 18.61 -3.25
CA GLU A 21 13.26 19.55 -2.94
C GLU A 21 13.37 19.84 -1.44
N ALA A 22 14.60 19.82 -0.90
CA ALA A 22 14.87 19.96 0.52
C ALA A 22 14.38 21.28 1.12
N GLU A 23 14.66 22.41 0.47
CA GLU A 23 14.29 23.74 0.96
C GLU A 23 12.78 23.98 0.84
N ARG A 24 12.21 23.68 -0.33
CA ARG A 24 10.80 23.92 -0.63
C ARG A 24 9.86 23.00 0.15
N HIS A 25 10.28 21.77 0.43
CA HIS A 25 9.43 20.75 1.06
C HIS A 25 9.95 20.29 2.43
N ALA A 26 10.74 21.13 3.12
CA ALA A 26 11.34 20.79 4.42
C ALA A 26 10.32 20.24 5.43
N ALA A 27 9.16 20.88 5.55
CA ALA A 27 8.10 20.44 6.47
C ALA A 27 7.56 19.03 6.12
N LEU A 28 7.32 18.77 4.84
CA LEU A 28 6.86 17.45 4.38
C LEU A 28 7.94 16.38 4.60
N LEU A 29 9.19 16.69 4.27
CA LEU A 29 10.32 15.77 4.49
C LEU A 29 10.49 15.42 5.97
N ASN A 30 10.33 16.39 6.88
CA ASN A 30 10.37 16.16 8.33
C ASN A 30 9.21 15.26 8.80
N SER A 31 8.01 15.46 8.24
CA SER A 31 6.85 14.59 8.52
C SER A 31 7.08 13.16 8.01
N LEU A 32 7.62 13.00 6.80
CA LEU A 32 7.98 11.69 6.23
C LEU A 32 9.04 10.98 7.08
N ALA A 33 10.06 11.71 7.55
CA ALA A 33 11.08 11.17 8.44
C ALA A 33 10.45 10.70 9.77
N SER A 34 9.55 11.49 10.34
CA SER A 34 8.85 11.15 11.59
C SER A 34 7.96 9.91 11.42
N LEU A 35 7.24 9.81 10.30
CA LEU A 35 6.45 8.62 9.95
C LEU A 35 7.33 7.38 9.79
N PHE A 36 8.48 7.50 9.12
CA PHE A 36 9.42 6.39 8.97
C PHE A 36 10.04 5.98 10.30
N SER A 37 10.38 6.93 11.18
CA SER A 37 10.83 6.65 12.55
C SER A 37 9.82 5.82 13.33
N ALA A 38 8.52 6.10 13.17
CA ALA A 38 7.45 5.29 13.79
C ALA A 38 7.38 3.87 13.21
N ALA A 39 7.69 3.71 11.91
CA ALA A 39 7.71 2.42 11.22
C ALA A 39 8.96 1.57 11.51
N LEU A 40 10.06 2.20 11.92
CA LEU A 40 11.36 1.57 12.07
C LEU A 40 11.36 0.30 12.94
N PRO A 41 10.75 0.26 14.15
CA PRO A 41 10.74 -0.97 14.95
C PRO A 41 10.04 -2.13 14.24
N GLY A 42 8.97 -1.85 13.49
CA GLY A 42 8.27 -2.84 12.69
C GLY A 42 9.14 -3.37 11.55
N LEU A 43 9.83 -2.47 10.85
CA LEU A 43 10.72 -2.82 9.74
C LEU A 43 11.89 -3.70 10.21
N GLU A 44 12.52 -3.36 11.33
CA GLU A 44 13.58 -4.18 11.93
C GLU A 44 13.06 -5.57 12.32
N LYS A 45 11.86 -5.65 12.91
CA LYS A 45 11.24 -6.92 13.29
C LYS A 45 10.96 -7.82 12.09
N VAL A 46 10.40 -7.27 11.00
CA VAL A 46 10.00 -8.09 9.83
C VAL A 46 11.17 -8.40 8.90
N SER A 47 12.18 -7.53 8.83
CA SER A 47 13.38 -7.76 8.00
C SER A 47 14.45 -8.58 8.72
N GLY A 48 14.46 -8.57 10.06
CA GLY A 48 15.53 -9.16 10.87
C GLY A 48 16.81 -8.32 10.89
N LEU A 49 16.79 -7.11 10.34
CA LEU A 49 17.93 -6.21 10.27
C LEU A 49 17.86 -5.15 11.38
N ARG A 50 19.01 -4.80 11.96
CA ARG A 50 19.13 -3.59 12.79
C ARG A 50 19.33 -2.39 11.88
N LEU A 51 18.41 -1.43 11.93
CA LEU A 51 18.43 -0.22 11.11
C LEU A 51 18.86 1.02 11.92
N ARG A 52 18.61 1.05 13.24
CA ARG A 52 19.15 2.10 14.12
C ARG A 52 20.68 2.13 14.11
N GLY A 53 21.25 3.33 14.09
CA GLY A 53 22.69 3.56 13.99
C GLY A 53 23.28 3.29 12.60
N ARG A 54 22.45 3.23 11.55
CA ARG A 54 22.88 2.88 10.18
C ARG A 54 22.28 3.78 9.13
N SER A 55 22.96 3.86 7.99
CA SER A 55 22.40 4.35 6.73
C SER A 55 21.73 3.20 5.98
N PHE A 56 20.65 3.50 5.26
CA PHE A 56 19.92 2.55 4.44
C PHE A 56 19.25 3.27 3.26
N GLU A 57 18.79 2.48 2.30
CA GLU A 57 18.09 2.96 1.12
C GLU A 57 16.63 2.54 1.16
N LEU A 58 15.75 3.43 0.70
CA LEU A 58 14.32 3.16 0.63
C LEU A 58 13.66 3.90 -0.52
N VAL A 59 12.55 3.35 -1.01
CA VAL A 59 11.64 4.02 -1.94
C VAL A 59 10.47 4.59 -1.13
N VAL A 60 10.15 5.87 -1.36
CA VAL A 60 8.97 6.52 -0.79
C VAL A 60 7.95 6.66 -1.90
N ALA A 61 6.70 6.27 -1.64
CA ALA A 61 5.60 6.44 -2.58
C ALA A 61 4.35 6.93 -1.84
N ALA A 62 3.68 7.94 -2.38
CA ALA A 62 2.37 8.38 -1.87
C ALA A 62 1.25 7.96 -2.82
N PHE A 63 0.15 7.47 -2.24
CA PHE A 63 -1.02 7.03 -3.00
C PHE A 63 -2.27 7.74 -2.49
N LEU A 64 -2.99 8.34 -3.43
CA LEU A 64 -4.28 8.98 -3.22
C LEU A 64 -5.34 8.25 -4.05
N HIS A 65 -6.27 7.57 -3.37
CA HIS A 65 -7.49 7.07 -3.98
C HIS A 65 -8.63 8.02 -3.64
N ASP A 66 -9.23 8.61 -4.66
CA ASP A 66 -10.35 9.56 -4.53
C ASP A 66 -11.55 8.94 -5.25
N LEU A 67 -12.53 8.46 -4.48
CA LEU A 67 -13.78 7.88 -4.95
C LEU A 67 -14.89 8.90 -4.74
N THR A 68 -14.86 9.99 -5.49
CA THR A 68 -15.87 11.06 -5.43
C THR A 68 -16.99 10.89 -6.45
N ASP A 69 -16.77 10.14 -7.53
CA ASP A 69 -17.78 9.87 -8.56
C ASP A 69 -18.65 8.66 -8.17
N PRO A 70 -19.98 8.81 -8.02
CA PRO A 70 -20.88 7.68 -7.78
C PRO A 70 -20.78 6.55 -8.82
N ALA A 71 -20.37 6.87 -10.06
CA ALA A 71 -20.17 5.88 -11.12
C ALA A 71 -18.92 5.01 -10.88
N ASP A 72 -17.90 5.52 -10.18
CA ASP A 72 -16.71 4.79 -9.73
C ASP A 72 -16.98 4.13 -8.36
N SER A 73 -18.10 3.42 -8.24
CA SER A 73 -18.57 2.78 -6.99
C SER A 73 -17.66 1.66 -6.47
N PHE A 74 -16.64 1.26 -7.23
CA PHE A 74 -15.63 0.33 -6.78
C PHE A 74 -14.28 0.52 -7.47
N TYR A 75 -13.19 0.31 -6.71
CA TYR A 75 -11.82 0.40 -7.22
C TYR A 75 -11.01 -0.82 -6.79
N ARG A 76 -10.54 -1.61 -7.77
CA ARG A 76 -9.59 -2.70 -7.54
C ARG A 76 -8.19 -2.12 -7.47
N VAL A 77 -7.63 -2.08 -6.27
CA VAL A 77 -6.36 -1.40 -6.01
C VAL A 77 -5.18 -2.20 -6.57
N SER A 78 -5.09 -3.50 -6.28
CA SER A 78 -4.00 -4.32 -6.79
C SER A 78 -4.36 -5.82 -6.92
N ASP A 79 -3.68 -6.51 -7.83
CA ASP A 79 -3.60 -7.97 -7.87
C ASP A 79 -2.57 -8.50 -6.85
N TRP A 80 -2.45 -9.82 -6.73
CA TRP A 80 -1.41 -10.47 -5.91
C TRP A 80 -0.01 -10.15 -6.41
N HIS A 81 0.80 -9.47 -5.60
CA HIS A 81 2.16 -9.06 -5.95
C HIS A 81 3.08 -8.97 -4.73
N THR A 82 4.37 -8.88 -5.01
CA THR A 82 5.37 -8.31 -4.10
C THR A 82 5.66 -6.89 -4.58
N ASP A 83 6.06 -6.01 -3.66
CA ASP A 83 6.46 -4.66 -4.02
C ASP A 83 7.78 -4.68 -4.79
N GLY A 84 7.80 -3.92 -5.89
CA GLY A 84 8.95 -3.75 -6.76
C GLY A 84 9.28 -4.91 -7.70
N ALA A 85 10.23 -4.63 -8.59
CA ALA A 85 10.86 -5.62 -9.44
C ALA A 85 11.95 -6.39 -8.65
N PRO A 86 12.31 -7.62 -9.06
CA PRO A 86 13.34 -8.40 -8.37
C PRO A 86 14.68 -7.68 -8.20
N GLU A 87 15.08 -6.87 -9.19
CA GLU A 87 16.30 -6.05 -9.19
C GLU A 87 16.25 -4.84 -8.26
N GLU A 88 15.06 -4.47 -7.76
CA GLU A 88 14.92 -3.37 -6.80
C GLU A 88 15.24 -3.81 -5.37
N HIS A 89 15.35 -5.13 -5.12
CA HIS A 89 15.75 -5.72 -3.84
C HIS A 89 14.95 -5.20 -2.62
N ILE A 90 13.64 -4.98 -2.79
CA ILE A 90 12.75 -4.56 -1.69
C ILE A 90 12.48 -5.74 -0.77
N ILE A 91 12.89 -5.62 0.50
CA ILE A 91 12.79 -6.70 1.48
C ILE A 91 11.67 -6.51 2.51
N ALA A 92 11.23 -5.28 2.73
CA ALA A 92 10.14 -4.97 3.65
C ALA A 92 9.41 -3.71 3.22
N THR A 93 8.12 -3.65 3.53
CA THR A 93 7.28 -2.49 3.25
C THR A 93 6.59 -2.03 4.52
N ALA A 94 6.56 -0.72 4.73
CA ALA A 94 5.73 -0.06 5.73
C ALA A 94 4.74 0.88 5.04
N THR A 95 3.46 0.79 5.38
CA THR A 95 2.40 1.64 4.85
C THR A 95 1.73 2.39 5.99
N CYS A 96 1.80 3.72 5.94
CA CYS A 96 1.13 4.64 6.84
C CYS A 96 -0.18 5.12 6.21
N TYR A 97 -1.30 4.77 6.81
CA TYR A 97 -2.63 5.20 6.38
C TYR A 97 -2.95 6.56 6.98
N ILE A 98 -2.65 7.62 6.25
CA ILE A 98 -2.85 9.00 6.72
C ILE A 98 -4.34 9.32 6.80
N GLU A 99 -5.12 8.82 5.85
CA GLU A 99 -6.56 9.02 5.80
C GLU A 99 -7.26 7.84 5.16
N VAL A 100 -8.35 7.40 5.78
CA VAL A 100 -9.32 6.45 5.23
C VAL A 100 -10.70 7.03 5.53
N GLY A 101 -11.38 7.53 4.49
CA GLY A 101 -12.69 8.14 4.61
C GLY A 101 -13.72 7.17 5.21
N GLU A 102 -14.56 7.66 6.12
CA GLU A 102 -15.48 6.83 6.91
C GLU A 102 -16.54 6.12 6.06
N ALA A 103 -16.93 6.72 4.93
CA ALA A 103 -17.87 6.13 3.98
C ALA A 103 -17.22 5.12 3.02
N LEU A 104 -15.90 4.90 3.12
CA LEU A 104 -15.23 3.84 2.38
C LEU A 104 -15.38 2.49 3.08
N SER A 105 -15.59 1.44 2.29
CA SER A 105 -15.61 0.05 2.76
C SER A 105 -14.77 -0.85 1.87
N GLY A 106 -14.41 -2.04 2.36
CA GLY A 106 -13.49 -2.93 1.66
C GLY A 106 -12.03 -2.46 1.80
N GLY A 107 -11.23 -2.60 0.74
CA GLY A 107 -9.85 -2.09 0.71
C GLY A 107 -8.85 -2.77 1.67
N GLY A 108 -9.24 -3.91 2.25
CA GLY A 108 -8.39 -4.69 3.13
C GLY A 108 -7.14 -5.17 2.41
N VAL A 109 -6.03 -5.26 3.15
CA VAL A 109 -4.77 -5.83 2.65
C VAL A 109 -4.79 -7.31 2.98
N GLU A 110 -4.80 -8.13 1.94
CA GLU A 110 -4.77 -9.59 2.04
C GLU A 110 -3.34 -10.08 1.81
N PHE A 111 -2.92 -11.07 2.57
CA PHE A 111 -1.57 -11.64 2.52
C PHE A 111 -1.61 -13.14 2.24
N ALA A 112 -0.68 -13.59 1.41
CA ALA A 112 -0.41 -14.99 1.12
C ALA A 112 1.09 -15.26 1.18
N ARG A 113 1.49 -16.53 1.38
CA ARG A 113 2.91 -16.90 1.40
C ARG A 113 3.53 -16.82 0.01
N GLN A 114 4.75 -16.31 -0.08
CA GLN A 114 5.43 -16.18 -1.36
C GLN A 114 5.79 -17.52 -2.01
N ALA A 115 5.98 -18.62 -1.25
CA ALA A 115 6.28 -19.93 -1.81
C ALA A 115 5.26 -20.42 -2.88
N GLU A 116 4.11 -19.76 -2.95
CA GLU A 116 3.01 -19.97 -3.90
C GLU A 116 3.08 -19.02 -5.12
N VAL A 117 4.26 -18.53 -5.54
CA VAL A 117 4.41 -17.62 -6.70
C VAL A 117 3.70 -18.15 -7.96
N TRP A 118 3.71 -19.47 -8.15
CA TRP A 118 3.13 -20.13 -9.32
C TRP A 118 1.61 -20.33 -9.24
N ILE A 119 0.97 -19.92 -8.15
CA ILE A 119 -0.48 -20.00 -7.97
C ILE A 119 -1.08 -18.63 -8.28
N ASP A 120 -2.05 -18.60 -9.19
CA ASP A 120 -2.73 -17.38 -9.62
C ASP A 120 -3.59 -16.77 -8.50
N ASP A 121 -4.17 -17.62 -7.64
CA ASP A 121 -4.97 -17.21 -6.47
C ASP A 121 -4.55 -18.04 -5.24
N PRO A 122 -3.43 -17.66 -4.58
CA PRO A 122 -2.97 -18.34 -3.37
C PRO A 122 -3.98 -18.19 -2.23
N GLU A 123 -3.90 -19.09 -1.25
CA GLU A 123 -4.79 -19.05 -0.09
C GLU A 123 -4.47 -17.81 0.76
N VAL A 124 -5.52 -17.03 1.07
CA VAL A 124 -5.39 -15.87 1.95
C VAL A 124 -5.10 -16.36 3.35
N THR A 125 -3.90 -16.05 3.84
CA THR A 125 -3.49 -16.39 5.21
C THR A 125 -3.98 -15.36 6.21
N HIS A 126 -4.02 -14.09 5.82
CA HIS A 126 -4.40 -12.98 6.70
C HIS A 126 -5.06 -11.86 5.90
N THR A 127 -5.99 -11.16 6.55
CA THR A 127 -6.59 -9.93 6.04
C THR A 127 -6.54 -8.86 7.11
N ILE A 128 -5.96 -7.71 6.77
CA ILE A 128 -5.90 -6.53 7.63
C ILE A 128 -6.78 -5.44 7.04
N ARG A 129 -7.60 -4.79 7.87
CA ARG A 129 -8.40 -3.63 7.48
C ARG A 129 -7.74 -2.37 8.03
N PRO A 130 -7.08 -1.57 7.18
CA PRO A 130 -6.45 -0.35 7.63
C PRO A 130 -7.50 0.71 7.99
N VAL A 131 -7.16 1.52 8.99
CA VAL A 131 -7.94 2.69 9.41
C VAL A 131 -7.04 3.93 9.38
N THR A 132 -7.63 5.12 9.42
CA THR A 132 -6.88 6.38 9.58
C THR A 132 -5.92 6.29 10.77
N GLY A 133 -4.68 6.71 10.57
CA GLY A 133 -3.60 6.66 11.56
C GLY A 133 -2.93 5.30 11.73
N SER A 134 -3.42 4.24 11.06
CA SER A 134 -2.81 2.91 11.18
C SER A 134 -1.50 2.80 10.40
N LEU A 135 -0.60 1.97 10.93
CA LEU A 135 0.68 1.61 10.33
C LEU A 135 0.69 0.10 10.09
N LEU A 136 0.92 -0.31 8.86
CA LEU A 136 1.05 -1.71 8.46
C LEU A 136 2.48 -1.97 8.01
N VAL A 137 3.16 -2.94 8.61
CA VAL A 137 4.54 -3.30 8.24
C VAL A 137 4.62 -4.80 7.98
N PHE A 138 5.24 -5.20 6.86
CA PHE A 138 5.36 -6.60 6.48
C PHE A 138 6.66 -6.91 5.71
N ASN A 139 7.03 -8.18 5.71
CA ASN A 139 8.18 -8.70 4.98
C ASN A 139 7.78 -8.97 3.53
N ASN A 140 8.43 -8.28 2.58
CA ASN A 140 8.14 -8.35 1.16
C ASN A 140 8.77 -9.56 0.45
N THR A 141 9.74 -10.23 1.09
CA THR A 141 10.40 -11.45 0.55
C THR A 141 9.72 -12.75 0.97
N LEU A 142 8.79 -12.69 1.93
CA LEU A 142 8.06 -13.84 2.44
C LEU A 142 6.58 -13.80 2.09
N LEU A 143 6.03 -12.61 1.84
CA LEU A 143 4.60 -12.40 1.65
C LEU A 143 4.33 -11.75 0.31
N ARG A 144 3.34 -12.30 -0.41
CA ARG A 144 2.61 -11.57 -1.45
C ARG A 144 1.41 -10.91 -0.81
N HIS A 145 1.00 -9.80 -1.37
CA HIS A 145 -0.19 -9.13 -0.91
C HIS A 145 -1.04 -8.64 -2.08
N ARG A 146 -2.32 -8.40 -1.78
CA ARG A 146 -3.22 -7.65 -2.64
C ARG A 146 -4.08 -6.74 -1.80
N VAL A 147 -4.59 -5.69 -2.41
CA VAL A 147 -5.55 -4.81 -1.77
C VAL A 147 -6.91 -5.09 -2.39
N GLY A 148 -7.84 -5.54 -1.54
CA GLY A 148 -9.20 -5.84 -1.92
C GLY A 148 -9.92 -4.63 -2.52
N VAL A 149 -11.07 -4.90 -3.13
CA VAL A 149 -11.88 -3.85 -3.77
C VAL A 149 -12.33 -2.83 -2.71
N VAL A 150 -12.18 -1.55 -3.02
CA VAL A 150 -12.69 -0.44 -2.21
C VAL A 150 -14.04 -0.02 -2.78
N HIS A 151 -15.02 0.23 -1.91
CA HIS A 151 -16.35 0.71 -2.27
C HIS A 151 -16.70 1.99 -1.49
N GLY A 152 -17.72 2.70 -1.96
CA GLY A 152 -18.27 3.89 -1.29
C GLY A 152 -17.63 5.18 -1.76
N GLN A 153 -18.01 6.28 -1.13
CA GLN A 153 -17.51 7.62 -1.46
C GLN A 153 -16.48 8.10 -0.44
N GLY A 154 -15.45 8.78 -0.91
CA GLY A 154 -14.46 9.41 -0.06
C GLY A 154 -13.03 9.20 -0.53
N ARG A 155 -12.10 9.46 0.39
CA ARG A 155 -10.67 9.52 0.09
C ARG A 155 -9.87 8.53 0.94
N ARG A 156 -8.88 7.89 0.32
CA ARG A 156 -7.87 7.08 1.01
C ARG A 156 -6.47 7.59 0.63
N LEU A 157 -5.78 8.18 1.59
CA LEU A 157 -4.41 8.69 1.44
C LEU A 157 -3.46 7.84 2.28
N LEU A 158 -2.40 7.35 1.65
CA LEU A 158 -1.37 6.57 2.34
C LEU A 158 0.01 6.88 1.78
N VAL A 159 1.02 6.67 2.62
CA VAL A 159 2.44 6.73 2.25
C VAL A 159 3.04 5.35 2.49
N ALA A 160 3.73 4.82 1.49
CA ALA A 160 4.48 3.58 1.59
C ALA A 160 5.98 3.87 1.60
N PHE A 161 6.69 3.12 2.42
CA PHE A 161 8.14 3.08 2.50
C PHE A 161 8.59 1.65 2.20
N HIS A 162 9.34 1.48 1.12
CA HIS A 162 9.88 0.20 0.70
C HIS A 162 11.36 0.15 1.04
N LEU A 163 11.74 -0.69 2.00
CA LEU A 163 13.12 -0.87 2.44
C LEU A 163 13.86 -1.73 1.41
N ILE A 164 14.93 -1.18 0.85
CA ILE A 164 15.86 -1.91 -0.03
C ILE A 164 16.85 -2.68 0.86
N ASP A 165 17.23 -3.89 0.44
CA ASP A 165 18.21 -4.70 1.16
C ASP A 165 19.55 -3.96 1.30
N PRO A 166 19.99 -3.59 2.51
CA PRO A 166 21.29 -2.95 2.69
C PRO A 166 22.48 -3.89 2.38
N ILE A 167 22.25 -5.20 2.28
CA ILE A 167 23.26 -6.19 1.88
C ILE A 167 23.36 -6.26 0.35
N SER A 168 22.26 -6.01 -0.36
CA SER A 168 22.17 -6.07 -1.83
C SER A 168 21.60 -4.75 -2.39
N PRO A 169 22.37 -3.65 -2.32
CA PRO A 169 21.89 -2.34 -2.75
C PRO A 169 21.64 -2.28 -4.26
N GLN A 170 20.76 -1.37 -4.68
CA GLN A 170 20.45 -1.16 -6.09
C GLN A 170 21.67 -0.65 -6.86
N THR A 171 21.77 -1.01 -8.14
CA THR A 171 22.83 -0.54 -9.05
C THR A 171 22.23 -0.10 -10.40
N PRO A 172 22.25 1.20 -10.76
CA PRO A 172 22.72 2.32 -9.93
C PRO A 172 21.80 2.55 -8.73
N GLY A 173 22.37 2.95 -7.58
CA GLY A 173 21.58 3.32 -6.41
C GLY A 173 20.70 4.54 -6.68
N THR A 174 19.64 4.74 -5.89
CA THR A 174 18.68 5.82 -6.12
C THR A 174 19.29 7.22 -6.05
N ALA A 175 20.39 7.43 -5.32
CA ALA A 175 21.13 8.70 -5.33
C ALA A 175 21.82 9.01 -6.66
N ALA A 176 22.09 8.01 -7.50
CA ALA A 176 22.68 8.17 -8.81
C ALA A 176 21.63 8.40 -9.92
N LEU A 177 20.34 8.21 -9.60
CA LEU A 177 19.27 8.58 -10.52
C LEU A 177 19.22 10.11 -10.63
N PRO A 178 19.11 10.67 -11.85
CA PRO A 178 18.98 12.11 -11.99
C PRO A 178 17.74 12.57 -11.22
N PRO A 179 17.76 13.76 -10.59
CA PRO A 179 16.58 14.31 -9.97
C PRO A 179 15.41 14.24 -10.95
N GLN A 180 14.38 13.48 -10.64
CA GLN A 180 13.17 13.43 -11.47
C GLN A 180 12.31 14.69 -11.24
N LEU A 181 12.94 15.83 -10.98
CA LEU A 181 12.31 17.16 -10.91
C LEU A 181 11.82 17.63 -12.29
N SER A 182 11.63 16.71 -13.24
CA SER A 182 11.19 17.03 -14.58
C SER A 182 9.76 17.54 -14.54
N VAL A 183 9.62 18.86 -14.76
CA VAL A 183 8.83 19.63 -15.76
C VAL A 183 7.54 19.01 -16.30
N LEU A 184 6.97 17.99 -15.66
CA LEU A 184 5.67 17.46 -16.05
C LEU A 184 4.63 18.34 -15.38
N SER A 185 3.86 19.02 -16.22
CA SER A 185 2.66 19.70 -15.77
C SER A 185 1.74 18.73 -15.03
N ALA A 186 0.89 19.25 -14.15
CA ALA A 186 -0.13 18.44 -13.48
C ALA A 186 -1.00 17.65 -14.49
N ALA A 187 -1.21 18.21 -15.70
CA ALA A 187 -1.92 17.55 -16.78
C ALA A 187 -1.18 16.32 -17.34
N GLU A 188 0.14 16.39 -17.50
CA GLU A 188 0.94 15.26 -18.00
C GLU A 188 1.06 14.13 -16.98
N LEU A 189 1.24 14.47 -15.70
CA LEU A 189 1.18 13.50 -14.60
C LEU A 189 -0.19 12.80 -14.60
N SER A 190 -1.26 13.58 -14.79
CA SER A 190 -2.63 13.06 -14.90
C SER A 190 -2.80 12.11 -16.08
N ALA A 191 -2.34 12.49 -17.27
CA ALA A 191 -2.45 11.67 -18.48
C ALA A 191 -1.67 10.35 -18.36
N ARG A 192 -0.44 10.37 -17.81
CA ARG A 192 0.35 9.16 -17.60
C ARG A 192 -0.32 8.19 -16.63
N ARG A 193 -0.91 8.74 -15.57
CA ARG A 193 -1.67 7.98 -14.58
C ARG A 193 -2.90 7.33 -15.21
N ASP A 194 -3.68 8.07 -15.98
CA ASP A 194 -4.88 7.55 -16.65
C ASP A 194 -4.50 6.46 -17.68
N ALA A 195 -3.39 6.63 -18.40
CA ALA A 195 -2.86 5.60 -19.29
C ALA A 195 -2.39 4.34 -18.53
N SER A 196 -1.77 4.50 -17.36
CA SER A 196 -1.42 3.36 -16.49
C SER A 196 -2.67 2.62 -16.00
N ARG A 197 -3.71 3.36 -15.58
CA ARG A 197 -5.02 2.82 -15.18
C ARG A 197 -5.65 2.03 -16.33
N GLN A 198 -5.72 2.61 -17.53
CA GLN A 198 -6.27 1.94 -18.70
C GLN A 198 -5.52 0.66 -19.06
N ARG A 199 -4.18 0.63 -18.93
CA ARG A 199 -3.39 -0.58 -19.14
C ARG A 199 -3.68 -1.68 -18.11
N ARG A 200 -3.94 -1.31 -16.85
CA ARG A 200 -4.31 -2.26 -15.79
C ARG A 200 -5.73 -2.79 -15.97
N LEU A 201 -6.69 -1.92 -16.25
CA LEU A 201 -8.10 -2.30 -16.46
C LEU A 201 -8.33 -3.03 -17.79
N GLY A 202 -7.58 -2.66 -18.83
CA GLY A 202 -7.74 -3.17 -20.18
C GLY A 202 -7.05 -4.52 -20.45
N ARG A 203 -6.32 -5.09 -19.49
CA ARG A 203 -5.87 -6.48 -19.58
C ARG A 203 -7.08 -7.34 -19.23
N PRO A 204 -7.72 -8.03 -20.19
CA PRO A 204 -8.68 -9.06 -19.82
C PRO A 204 -7.91 -10.02 -18.95
N THR A 205 -8.35 -10.26 -17.72
CA THR A 205 -7.94 -11.46 -16.99
C THR A 205 -8.27 -12.61 -17.93
N GLN A 206 -7.26 -13.13 -18.64
CA GLN A 206 -7.37 -14.39 -19.34
C GLN A 206 -7.61 -15.40 -18.23
N ARG A 207 -8.87 -15.56 -17.84
CA ARG A 207 -9.38 -16.80 -17.27
C ARG A 207 -9.09 -17.82 -18.36
N ARG A 208 -7.92 -18.45 -18.26
CA ARG A 208 -7.67 -19.71 -18.95
C ARG A 208 -8.66 -20.70 -18.34
N THR A 209 -9.86 -20.76 -18.91
CA THR A 209 -10.71 -21.95 -18.88
C THR A 209 -9.95 -23.06 -19.62
N ARG A 210 -8.96 -23.63 -18.96
CA ARG A 210 -8.26 -24.84 -19.40
C ARG A 210 -8.41 -25.94 -18.36
N TYR A 211 -9.64 -26.26 -17.97
CA TYR A 211 -9.97 -27.57 -17.39
C TYR A 211 -11.43 -27.96 -17.70
N ALA A 212 -11.63 -28.34 -18.95
CA ALA A 212 -12.69 -29.24 -19.43
C ALA A 212 -12.11 -29.75 -20.76
N THR A 213 -11.79 -31.01 -21.00
CA THR A 213 -12.25 -32.30 -20.52
C THR A 213 -11.09 -33.27 -20.77
N GLY A 214 -10.52 -33.84 -19.71
CA GLY A 214 -9.53 -34.90 -19.82
C GLY A 214 -9.90 -36.01 -18.85
N THR A 215 -10.52 -37.06 -19.36
CA THR A 215 -10.92 -38.26 -18.63
C THR A 215 -9.66 -38.90 -18.04
N PHE A 216 -9.38 -38.65 -16.76
CA PHE A 216 -8.33 -39.34 -16.03
C PHE A 216 -8.84 -40.74 -15.66
N ALA A 217 -8.30 -41.77 -16.32
CA ALA A 217 -8.49 -43.14 -15.88
C ALA A 217 -7.74 -43.35 -14.55
N PRO A 218 -8.35 -43.99 -13.53
CA PRO A 218 -7.68 -44.25 -12.27
C PRO A 218 -6.56 -45.27 -12.48
N ARG A 219 -5.30 -44.87 -12.27
CA ARG A 219 -4.20 -45.81 -12.04
C ARG A 219 -4.34 -46.38 -10.65
N GLN A 220 -4.47 -47.70 -10.53
CA GLN A 220 -4.37 -48.39 -9.26
C GLN A 220 -2.94 -48.28 -8.71
N PRO A 221 -2.75 -47.94 -7.42
CA PRO A 221 -1.44 -48.00 -6.79
C PRO A 221 -1.15 -49.44 -6.34
N THR A 222 -0.23 -50.11 -7.02
CA THR A 222 0.49 -51.27 -6.48
C THR A 222 1.71 -50.75 -5.72
N GLY A 223 1.56 -50.61 -4.41
CA GLY A 223 2.66 -50.20 -3.53
C GLY A 223 2.40 -50.63 -2.09
N THR A 224 3.03 -51.73 -1.70
CA THR A 224 3.06 -52.24 -0.32
C THR A 224 3.89 -51.29 0.54
N PHE A 225 3.26 -50.59 1.48
CA PHE A 225 3.96 -49.73 2.44
C PHE A 225 4.34 -50.56 3.67
N VAL A 226 5.65 -50.64 3.96
CA VAL A 226 6.18 -51.21 5.21
C VAL A 226 6.21 -50.08 6.25
N SER A 227 5.51 -50.29 7.37
CA SER A 227 5.45 -49.34 8.49
C SER A 227 6.77 -49.33 9.26
N GLY A 228 7.49 -48.20 9.25
CA GLY A 228 8.54 -47.89 10.23
C GLY A 228 7.95 -47.27 11.51
N PRO A 229 8.67 -47.32 12.65
CA PRO A 229 8.19 -46.81 13.92
C PRO A 229 8.08 -45.26 13.93
N PRO A 230 7.20 -44.70 14.77
CA PRO A 230 6.89 -43.27 14.78
C PRO A 230 8.06 -42.43 15.29
N VAL A 231 8.39 -41.38 14.55
CA VAL A 231 9.29 -40.30 14.98
C VAL A 231 8.52 -39.37 15.94
N PRO A 232 9.06 -39.00 17.11
CA PRO A 232 8.38 -38.10 18.03
C PRO A 232 8.24 -36.69 17.44
N GLN A 233 7.00 -36.23 17.31
CA GLN A 233 6.67 -34.84 16.96
C GLN A 233 7.06 -33.92 18.13
N ARG A 234 8.03 -33.03 17.88
CA ARG A 234 8.24 -31.85 18.73
C ARG A 234 7.12 -30.84 18.46
N GLN A 235 6.28 -30.62 19.45
CA GLN A 235 5.37 -29.48 19.48
C GLN A 235 6.19 -28.19 19.61
N ALA A 236 6.18 -27.36 18.57
CA ALA A 236 6.65 -25.99 18.65
C ALA A 236 5.43 -25.09 18.90
N THR A 237 5.15 -24.80 20.18
CA THR A 237 4.26 -23.73 20.62
C THR A 237 4.96 -22.39 20.39
N GLY A 238 4.92 -21.91 19.15
CA GLY A 238 5.34 -20.56 18.79
C GLY A 238 4.13 -19.65 18.64
N THR A 239 3.70 -19.02 19.74
CA THR A 239 2.75 -17.91 19.68
C THR A 239 3.43 -16.72 19.00
N VAL A 240 3.05 -16.43 17.76
CA VAL A 240 3.45 -15.18 17.09
C VAL A 240 2.62 -14.06 17.70
N ALA A 241 3.25 -13.30 18.60
CA ALA A 241 2.67 -12.08 19.14
C ALA A 241 2.65 -10.99 18.05
N PHE A 242 1.46 -10.75 17.52
CA PHE A 242 1.13 -9.51 16.82
C PHE A 242 1.04 -8.42 17.89
N GLY A 243 1.90 -7.40 17.78
CA GLY A 243 1.83 -6.23 18.64
C GLY A 243 0.49 -5.55 18.36
N THR A 244 -0.37 -5.50 19.37
CA THR A 244 -1.60 -4.73 19.35
C THR A 244 -1.27 -3.26 19.09
N GLY A 245 -2.09 -2.64 18.25
CA GLY A 245 -1.91 -1.26 17.82
C GLY A 245 -1.75 -0.29 18.99
N VAL A 246 -0.78 0.60 18.88
CA VAL A 246 -0.71 1.81 19.69
C VAL A 246 -1.87 2.69 19.25
N SER A 247 -2.91 2.77 20.08
CA SER A 247 -4.00 3.73 19.92
C SER A 247 -3.54 5.09 20.44
N PHE A 248 -3.59 6.12 19.59
CA PHE A 248 -3.39 7.51 20.02
C PHE A 248 -4.73 8.05 20.51
N GLY A 249 -4.81 8.39 21.80
CA GLY A 249 -6.00 8.97 22.41
C GLY A 249 -6.36 10.32 21.79
N THR A 250 -7.58 10.45 21.29
CA THR A 250 -8.16 11.73 20.89
C THR A 250 -8.59 12.48 22.15
N GLY A 251 -7.82 13.51 22.52
CA GLY A 251 -8.26 14.47 23.53
C GLY A 251 -9.44 15.27 22.99
N THR A 252 -10.59 15.16 23.66
CA THR A 252 -11.78 15.95 23.40
C THR A 252 -11.60 17.32 24.04
N VAL A 253 -11.60 18.38 23.23
CA VAL A 253 -11.72 19.77 23.70
C VAL A 253 -13.16 20.20 23.43
N THR A 254 -13.93 20.38 24.50
CA THR A 254 -15.24 21.04 24.48
C THR A 254 -15.01 22.55 24.51
N SER A 255 -15.53 23.27 23.52
CA SER A 255 -15.83 24.71 23.64
C SER A 255 -17.30 24.92 23.36
N GLU A 256 -18.00 25.42 24.37
CA GLU A 256 -19.35 25.99 24.32
C GLU A 256 -19.32 27.42 23.75
N ASP A 257 -20.53 27.95 23.54
CA ASP A 257 -20.93 29.26 23.00
C ASP A 257 -20.88 29.38 21.46
N GLY A 258 -21.96 29.71 20.74
CA GLY A 258 -23.22 30.37 21.08
C GLY A 258 -23.43 31.52 20.08
N GLY A 259 -24.56 31.55 19.35
CA GLY A 259 -24.89 32.70 18.50
C GLY A 259 -25.94 32.44 17.41
N GLU A 260 -27.16 32.93 17.65
CA GLU A 260 -28.33 32.93 16.77
C GLU A 260 -28.19 33.84 15.53
N GLY A 261 -29.01 33.58 14.49
CA GLY A 261 -29.47 34.64 13.59
C GLY A 261 -29.90 34.22 12.18
N GLY A 262 -31.20 34.33 11.87
CA GLY A 262 -31.64 35.00 10.62
C GLY A 262 -32.20 34.19 9.46
N SER A 263 -33.52 34.05 9.48
CA SER A 263 -34.55 33.96 8.40
C SER A 263 -34.24 34.31 6.92
N GLY A 264 -34.95 33.59 6.02
CA GLY A 264 -35.38 34.00 4.66
C GLY A 264 -35.07 32.90 3.62
N GLY A 265 -35.98 32.27 2.87
CA GLY A 265 -37.24 32.70 2.28
C GLY A 265 -37.05 32.84 0.75
N GLY A 266 -37.50 31.86 -0.05
CA GLY A 266 -37.51 32.01 -1.52
C GLY A 266 -37.68 30.70 -2.31
N VAL A 267 -38.87 30.51 -2.89
CA VAL A 267 -39.25 29.47 -3.86
C VAL A 267 -39.01 29.99 -5.28
N ALA A 268 -38.47 29.18 -6.18
CA ALA A 268 -38.75 29.25 -7.62
C ALA A 268 -38.39 27.95 -8.34
N ASP A 269 -39.39 27.38 -9.02
CA ASP A 269 -39.28 26.38 -10.08
C ASP A 269 -38.56 26.96 -11.32
N GLY A 270 -37.88 26.10 -12.08
CA GLY A 270 -37.28 26.51 -13.35
C GLY A 270 -36.41 25.44 -14.04
N GLU A 271 -37.09 24.54 -14.75
CA GLU A 271 -36.80 24.12 -16.13
C GLU A 271 -35.45 23.47 -16.52
N GLN A 272 -35.60 22.31 -17.15
CA GLN A 272 -34.57 21.47 -17.75
C GLN A 272 -33.96 22.12 -19.00
N ALA A 273 -32.62 22.08 -19.11
CA ALA A 273 -31.93 22.10 -20.39
C ALA A 273 -30.76 21.13 -20.37
N HIS A 274 -30.88 20.08 -21.17
CA HIS A 274 -29.81 19.16 -21.55
C HIS A 274 -28.74 19.94 -22.31
N GLU A 275 -27.59 20.16 -21.70
CA GLU A 275 -26.40 20.60 -22.42
C GLU A 275 -25.21 19.67 -22.14
N ARG A 276 -24.51 19.35 -23.22
CA ARG A 276 -23.54 18.26 -23.34
C ARG A 276 -22.40 18.43 -22.35
N ALA A 277 -22.24 17.45 -21.47
CA ALA A 277 -21.08 17.30 -20.62
C ALA A 277 -19.81 17.12 -21.48
N GLY A 278 -19.06 18.22 -21.65
CA GLY A 278 -17.65 18.14 -21.96
C GLY A 278 -16.96 17.36 -20.84
N ARG A 279 -16.17 16.33 -21.20
CA ARG A 279 -15.35 15.57 -20.27
C ARG A 279 -14.43 16.53 -19.52
N VAL A 280 -14.71 16.75 -18.24
CA VAL A 280 -13.80 17.41 -17.31
C VAL A 280 -12.72 16.38 -16.89
N PRO A 281 -11.42 16.69 -17.01
CA PRO A 281 -10.36 15.74 -16.69
C PRO A 281 -10.27 15.49 -15.17
N GLN A 282 -10.26 14.21 -14.80
CA GLN A 282 -10.19 13.69 -13.43
C GLN A 282 -8.76 13.82 -12.85
N ARG A 283 -8.63 14.03 -11.54
CA ARG A 283 -7.34 14.27 -10.84
C ARG A 283 -7.09 13.18 -9.80
N CYS A 284 -5.90 12.59 -9.81
CA CYS A 284 -5.36 11.64 -8.84
C CYS A 284 -3.84 11.83 -8.78
N SER A 285 -3.29 12.16 -7.62
CA SER A 285 -1.87 12.52 -7.50
C SER A 285 -1.06 11.30 -7.07
N ILE A 286 -0.06 10.94 -7.87
CA ILE A 286 1.09 10.13 -7.42
C ILE A 286 2.18 11.17 -7.17
N MET A 287 2.60 11.32 -5.92
CA MET A 287 3.75 12.14 -5.52
C MET A 287 4.90 11.21 -5.16
#